data_AF-A0A3D5SWI4-F1
#
_entry.id   AF-A0A3D5SWI4-F1
#
_cell.length_a   1.000
_cell.length_b   1.000
_cell.length_c   1.000
_cell.angle_alpha   90.00
_cell.angle_beta   90.00
_cell.angle_gamma   90.00
#
_symmetry.space_group_name_H-M   'P 1'
#
loop_
_entity.id
_entity.type
_entity.pdbx_description
1 polymer ?
#
loop_
_entity_poly.entity_id
_entity_poly.type
_entity_poly.pdbx_seq_one_letter_code
_entity_poly.pdbx_strand_id
1 'polypeptide(L)'
;ERRKILAGLRRALGLPAGGGTAESATLRGLRGKFGIRLDPVAAGPPRGGDLKDYLFELVHDYSLPRLLVCNDKMTMANSVEGRAPFLDHELVDLVFSMDADELMVRGWRKFPLRRAMQGLVPDEILFRKSKDAFHAPIFEYLRNGGIRRRIETVFADARTAAVFSPQAYLAEYRRFLDRKGADRAFLLHGFLLEEWARIFEVDLAC
;
A
#
# COMPACT_ATOMS: atom_id res chain seq x y z
N GLU A 1 25.61 16.66 20.55
CA GLU A 1 24.43 16.87 21.42
C GLU A 1 23.13 16.24 20.93
N ARG A 2 22.74 16.41 19.66
CA ARG A 2 21.55 15.77 19.04
C ARG A 2 21.34 14.28 19.38
N ARG A 3 22.40 13.48 19.39
CA ARG A 3 22.35 12.05 19.77
C ARG A 3 21.93 11.81 21.23
N LYS A 4 22.37 12.67 22.16
CA LYS A 4 22.00 12.58 23.58
C LYS A 4 20.54 13.00 23.80
N ILE A 5 20.09 14.04 23.09
CA ILE A 5 18.69 14.52 23.10
C ILE A 5 17.75 13.43 22.57
N LEU A 6 18.07 12.82 21.43
CA LEU A 6 17.28 11.72 20.86
C LEU A 6 17.26 10.47 21.75
N ALA A 7 18.36 10.16 22.43
CA ALA A 7 18.40 9.05 23.38
C ALA A 7 17.55 9.32 24.63
N GLY A 8 17.57 10.55 25.16
CA GLY A 8 16.72 10.98 26.28
C GLY A 8 15.23 10.93 25.94
N LEU A 9 14.84 11.46 24.78
CA LEU A 9 13.45 11.44 24.30
C LEU A 9 12.94 10.02 24.06
N ARG A 10 13.75 9.15 23.46
CA ARG A 10 13.37 7.73 23.25
C ARG A 10 13.12 7.00 24.57
N ARG A 11 13.97 7.26 25.57
CA ARG A 11 13.82 6.67 26.90
C ARG A 11 12.56 7.18 27.62
N ALA A 12 12.24 8.47 27.49
CA ALA A 12 11.03 9.07 28.06
C ALA A 12 9.74 8.57 27.38
N LEU A 13 9.80 8.27 26.09
CA LEU A 13 8.64 7.83 25.29
C LEU A 13 8.52 6.30 25.15
N GLY A 14 9.36 5.52 25.84
CA GLY A 14 9.36 4.06 25.75
C GLY A 14 9.70 3.50 24.35
N LEU A 15 10.40 4.29 23.52
CA LEU A 15 10.72 3.91 22.14
C LEU A 15 12.05 3.13 22.10
N PRO A 16 12.08 1.95 21.46
CA PRO A 16 13.28 1.12 21.41
C PRO A 16 14.45 1.83 20.72
N ALA A 17 15.66 1.56 21.21
CA ALA A 17 16.89 2.20 20.76
C ALA A 17 17.47 1.51 19.51
N GLY A 18 17.46 2.22 18.38
CA GLY A 18 18.32 1.94 17.23
C GLY A 18 17.83 0.85 16.28
N GLY A 19 17.93 1.15 14.98
CA GLY A 19 17.59 0.25 13.89
C GLY A 19 18.57 -0.92 13.78
N GLY A 20 18.16 -2.05 14.34
CA GLY A 20 18.49 -3.35 13.77
C GLY A 20 17.54 -3.64 12.63
N THR A 21 18.00 -4.39 11.63
CA THR A 21 17.19 -5.03 10.59
C THR A 21 16.12 -5.90 11.24
N ALA A 22 15.02 -5.26 11.63
CA ALA A 22 13.82 -5.93 12.05
C ALA A 22 13.22 -6.54 10.79
N GLU A 23 13.69 -7.72 10.42
CA GLU A 23 12.77 -8.74 9.96
C GLU A 23 11.72 -8.83 11.08
N SER A 24 10.64 -8.05 10.91
CA SER A 24 9.80 -7.64 12.02
C SER A 24 9.09 -8.87 12.56
N ALA A 25 8.80 -8.92 13.86
CA ALA A 25 8.05 -10.04 14.45
C ALA A 25 6.78 -10.40 13.67
N THR A 26 6.19 -9.41 12.96
CA THR A 26 5.09 -9.56 12.01
C THR A 26 5.42 -10.45 10.82
N LEU A 27 6.59 -10.30 10.17
CA LEU A 27 7.01 -11.15 9.05
C LEU A 27 7.20 -12.59 9.49
N ARG A 28 7.87 -12.82 10.64
CA ARG A 28 8.01 -14.16 11.22
C ARG A 28 6.65 -14.79 11.56
N GLY A 29 5.73 -13.99 12.11
CA GLY A 29 4.36 -14.43 12.39
C GLY A 29 3.58 -14.84 11.13
N LEU A 30 3.69 -14.07 10.05
CA LEU A 30 3.05 -14.38 8.76
C LEU A 30 3.66 -15.62 8.09
N ARG A 31 4.99 -15.74 8.09
CA ARG A 31 5.68 -16.94 7.57
C ARG A 31 5.24 -18.20 8.29
N GLY A 32 5.20 -18.17 9.62
CA GLY A 32 4.73 -19.30 10.42
C GLY A 32 3.25 -19.62 10.19
N LYS A 33 2.39 -18.60 10.14
CA LYS A 33 0.94 -18.77 9.98
C LYS A 33 0.55 -19.31 8.61
N PHE A 34 1.18 -18.82 7.53
CA PHE A 34 0.79 -19.14 6.16
C PHE A 34 1.78 -20.05 5.43
N GLY A 35 2.87 -20.46 6.07
CA GLY A 35 3.91 -21.28 5.45
C GLY A 35 4.59 -20.57 4.26
N ILE A 36 4.83 -19.26 4.37
CA ILE A 36 5.39 -18.45 3.27
C ILE A 36 6.85 -18.85 3.03
N ARG A 37 7.15 -19.25 1.79
CA ARG A 37 8.46 -19.76 1.34
C ARG A 37 9.25 -18.76 0.49
N LEU A 38 8.78 -17.51 0.40
CA LEU A 38 9.52 -16.44 -0.27
C LEU A 38 10.60 -15.85 0.64
N ASP A 39 11.70 -15.45 0.01
CA ASP A 39 12.70 -14.63 0.66
C ASP A 39 12.14 -13.22 0.96
N PRO A 40 12.63 -12.57 2.03
CA PRO A 40 12.26 -11.19 2.30
C PRO A 40 12.71 -10.30 1.14
N VAL A 41 11.77 -9.58 0.53
CA VAL A 41 12.10 -8.52 -0.42
C VAL A 41 12.75 -7.36 0.35
N ALA A 42 13.77 -6.75 -0.24
CA ALA A 42 14.41 -5.55 0.31
C ALA A 42 13.34 -4.52 0.73
N ALA A 43 13.59 -3.83 1.85
CA ALA A 43 12.66 -2.85 2.38
C ALA A 43 12.27 -1.83 1.31
N GLY A 44 11.01 -1.38 1.33
CA GLY A 44 10.52 -0.28 0.49
C GLY A 44 11.31 1.02 0.71
N PRO A 45 10.89 2.15 0.09
CA PRO A 45 11.66 3.39 0.11
C PRO A 45 12.11 3.73 1.54
N PRO A 46 13.36 4.18 1.73
CA PRO A 46 13.92 4.43 3.06
C PRO A 46 12.95 5.30 3.87
N ARG A 47 12.42 4.74 4.97
CA ARG A 47 11.57 5.48 5.90
C ARG A 47 12.47 6.35 6.79
N GLY A 48 12.84 7.52 6.27
CA GLY A 48 13.63 8.52 6.99
C GLY A 48 14.61 9.22 6.06
N GLY A 49 14.38 10.52 5.85
CA GLY A 49 15.15 11.39 4.95
C GLY A 49 14.55 12.80 4.95
N ASP A 50 15.09 13.68 4.11
CA ASP A 50 14.46 14.97 3.82
C ASP A 50 13.09 14.75 3.14
N LEU A 51 12.13 15.65 3.39
CA LEU A 51 10.78 15.52 2.82
C LEU A 51 10.82 15.55 1.28
N LYS A 52 11.66 16.42 0.70
CA LYS A 52 11.74 16.60 -0.75
C LYS A 52 12.33 15.36 -1.42
N ASP A 53 13.38 14.78 -0.84
CA ASP A 53 13.97 13.53 -1.31
C ASP A 53 12.94 12.40 -1.30
N TYR A 54 12.21 12.25 -0.19
CA TYR A 54 11.15 11.24 -0.09
C TYR A 54 10.02 11.46 -1.11
N LEU A 55 9.58 12.70 -1.32
CA LEU A 55 8.57 13.02 -2.33
C LEU A 55 9.09 12.74 -3.76
N PHE A 56 10.36 13.03 -4.02
CA PHE A 56 11.01 12.75 -5.29
C PHE A 56 11.02 11.25 -5.59
N GLU A 57 11.48 10.43 -4.65
CA GLU A 57 11.47 8.95 -4.77
C GLU A 57 10.05 8.40 -5.02
N LEU A 58 9.03 8.93 -4.32
CA LEU A 58 7.65 8.50 -4.52
C LEU A 58 7.13 8.81 -5.93
N VAL A 59 7.56 9.93 -6.53
CA VAL A 59 7.17 10.38 -7.87
C VAL A 59 7.95 9.63 -8.94
N HIS A 60 9.25 9.40 -8.75
CA HIS A 60 10.11 8.81 -9.77
C HIS A 60 10.16 7.29 -9.75
N ASP A 61 10.26 6.67 -8.57
CA ASP A 61 10.71 5.28 -8.48
C ASP A 61 9.68 4.34 -7.85
N TYR A 62 8.80 4.85 -6.99
CA TYR A 62 7.96 3.98 -6.16
C TYR A 62 6.45 4.06 -6.45
N SER A 63 5.80 5.15 -6.06
CA SER A 63 4.33 5.18 -6.01
C SER A 63 3.74 5.54 -7.36
N LEU A 64 4.18 6.65 -7.94
CA LEU A 64 3.53 7.23 -9.10
C LEU A 64 3.65 6.37 -10.36
N PRO A 65 4.83 5.81 -10.74
CA PRO A 65 4.93 4.99 -11.95
C PRO A 65 3.99 3.78 -11.90
N ARG A 66 3.89 3.14 -10.74
CA ARG A 66 2.98 2.01 -10.52
C ARG A 66 1.51 2.43 -10.67
N LEU A 67 1.12 3.58 -10.10
CA LEU A 67 -0.24 4.09 -10.21
C LEU A 67 -0.60 4.45 -11.66
N LEU A 68 0.33 5.03 -12.41
CA LEU A 68 0.12 5.39 -13.82
C LEU A 68 -0.07 4.15 -14.70
N VAL A 69 0.74 3.11 -14.53
CA VAL A 69 0.58 1.85 -15.26
C VAL A 69 -0.77 1.19 -14.91
N CYS A 70 -1.16 1.20 -13.64
CA CYS A 70 -2.47 0.69 -13.25
C CYS A 70 -3.61 1.51 -13.86
N ASN A 71 -3.52 2.84 -13.84
CA ASN A 71 -4.54 3.71 -14.41
C ASN A 71 -4.70 3.47 -15.91
N ASP A 72 -3.60 3.50 -16.66
CA ASP A 72 -3.57 3.28 -18.12
C ASP A 72 -4.18 1.93 -18.50
N LYS A 73 -3.71 0.84 -17.89
CA LYS A 73 -4.25 -0.51 -18.16
C LYS A 73 -5.76 -0.60 -17.89
N MET A 74 -6.23 0.01 -16.81
CA MET A 74 -7.64 -0.09 -16.42
C MET A 74 -8.54 0.78 -17.31
N THR A 75 -8.11 1.99 -17.68
CA THR A 75 -8.92 2.88 -18.52
C THR A 75 -8.91 2.41 -19.98
N MET A 76 -7.76 2.01 -20.51
CA MET A 76 -7.63 1.56 -21.90
C MET A 76 -8.37 0.23 -22.15
N ALA A 77 -8.44 -0.66 -21.14
CA ALA A 77 -9.27 -1.86 -21.21
C ALA A 77 -10.77 -1.56 -21.38
N ASN A 78 -11.21 -0.33 -21.13
CA ASN A 78 -12.59 0.12 -21.25
C ASN A 78 -12.75 1.25 -22.29
N SER A 79 -11.77 1.45 -23.19
CA SER A 79 -11.76 2.52 -24.19
C SER A 79 -11.95 3.93 -23.60
N VAL A 80 -11.44 4.15 -22.38
CA VAL A 80 -11.44 5.44 -21.69
C VAL A 80 -10.02 6.00 -21.64
N GLU A 81 -9.87 7.29 -21.93
CA GLU A 81 -8.61 8.00 -21.77
C GLU A 81 -8.50 8.55 -20.33
N GLY A 82 -7.58 7.98 -19.54
CA GLY A 82 -7.30 8.47 -18.18
C GLY A 82 -6.25 9.58 -18.20
N ARG A 83 -6.62 10.80 -17.76
CA ARG A 83 -5.67 11.93 -17.63
C ARG A 83 -5.25 12.15 -16.17
N ALA A 84 -4.03 12.65 -15.97
CA ALA A 84 -3.48 13.01 -14.67
C ALA A 84 -3.12 14.51 -14.61
N PRO A 85 -4.09 15.43 -14.44
CA PRO A 85 -3.85 16.88 -14.51
C PRO A 85 -2.81 17.42 -13.52
N PHE A 86 -2.64 16.74 -12.38
CA PHE A 86 -1.63 17.10 -11.38
C PHE A 86 -0.19 16.75 -11.79
N LEU A 87 0.00 16.06 -12.92
CA LEU A 87 1.30 15.74 -13.50
C LEU A 87 1.61 16.58 -14.73
N ASP A 88 0.92 17.71 -14.91
CA ASP A 88 1.40 18.71 -15.85
C ASP A 88 2.81 19.17 -15.47
N HIS A 89 3.69 19.26 -16.46
CA HIS A 89 5.10 19.56 -16.26
C HIS A 89 5.34 20.91 -15.57
N GLU A 90 4.61 21.96 -15.93
CA GLU A 90 4.77 23.28 -15.31
C GLU A 90 4.37 23.24 -13.84
N LEU A 91 3.29 22.52 -13.52
CA LEU A 91 2.84 22.33 -12.15
C LEU A 91 3.83 21.50 -11.32
N VAL A 92 4.38 20.43 -11.91
CA VAL A 92 5.39 19.59 -11.25
C VAL A 92 6.63 20.41 -10.96
N ASP A 93 7.17 21.14 -11.95
CA ASP A 93 8.36 21.97 -11.79
C ASP A 93 8.16 23.03 -10.71
N LEU A 94 7.01 23.71 -10.70
CA LEU A 94 6.65 24.70 -9.69
C LEU A 94 6.61 24.09 -8.27
N VAL A 95 6.02 22.91 -8.11
CA VAL A 95 5.92 22.27 -6.78
C VAL A 95 7.29 21.73 -6.33
N PHE A 96 8.12 21.27 -7.27
CA PHE A 96 9.48 20.83 -6.97
C PHE A 96 10.45 21.99 -6.70
N SER A 97 10.17 23.22 -7.15
CA SER A 97 10.95 24.40 -6.77
C SER A 97 10.63 24.96 -5.37
N MET A 98 9.49 24.58 -4.76
CA MET A 98 9.09 25.04 -3.42
C MET A 98 9.87 24.36 -2.30
N ASP A 99 10.08 25.08 -1.19
CA ASP A 99 10.68 24.50 0.01
C ASP A 99 9.70 23.58 0.76
N ALA A 100 10.24 22.63 1.53
CA ALA A 100 9.43 21.68 2.30
C ALA A 100 8.42 22.35 3.25
N ASP A 101 8.82 23.47 3.86
CA ASP A 101 8.00 24.24 4.80
C ASP A 101 6.82 24.95 4.10
N GLU A 102 6.90 25.20 2.79
CA GLU A 102 5.80 25.75 2.00
C GLU A 102 4.76 24.67 1.67
N LEU A 103 5.19 23.42 1.45
CA LEU A 103 4.32 22.28 1.17
C LEU A 103 3.51 21.85 2.41
N MET A 104 4.11 22.02 3.60
CA MET A 104 3.58 21.61 4.89
C MET A 104 3.61 22.72 5.94
N VAL A 105 2.53 23.49 6.03
CA VAL A 105 2.45 24.64 6.95
C VAL A 105 1.62 24.28 8.19
N ARG A 106 2.20 24.43 9.39
CA ARG A 106 1.51 24.24 10.69
C ARG A 106 0.74 22.92 10.80
N GLY A 107 1.34 21.83 10.31
CA GLY A 107 0.75 20.49 10.30
C GLY A 107 -0.26 20.22 9.18
N TRP A 108 -0.53 21.20 8.31
CA TRP A 108 -1.37 21.03 7.14
C TRP A 108 -0.57 20.60 5.92
N ARG A 109 -0.94 19.47 5.35
CA ARG A 109 -0.36 18.96 4.09
C ARG A 109 -1.04 19.60 2.89
N LYS A 110 -0.33 19.65 1.75
CA LYS A 110 -0.83 20.21 0.48
C LYS A 110 -1.22 21.68 0.61
N PHE A 111 -0.47 22.44 1.40
CA PHE A 111 -0.85 23.80 1.75
C PHE A 111 -0.96 24.75 0.54
N PRO A 112 -0.05 24.71 -0.46
CA PRO A 112 -0.17 25.54 -1.65
C PRO A 112 -1.45 25.25 -2.44
N LEU A 113 -1.77 23.96 -2.61
CA LEU A 113 -3.02 23.54 -3.25
C LEU A 113 -4.26 24.01 -2.48
N ARG A 114 -4.23 23.94 -1.14
CA ARG A 114 -5.36 24.42 -0.32
C ARG A 114 -5.56 25.92 -0.52
N ARG A 115 -4.48 26.70 -0.48
CA ARG A 115 -4.54 28.15 -0.68
C ARG A 115 -5.04 28.50 -2.08
N ALA A 116 -4.54 27.82 -3.12
CA ALA A 116 -4.94 28.06 -4.50
C ALA A 116 -6.42 27.76 -4.78
N MET A 117 -7.03 26.84 -4.02
CA MET A 117 -8.44 26.44 -4.20
C MET A 117 -9.43 27.23 -3.32
N GLN A 118 -8.96 28.21 -2.54
CA GLN A 118 -9.85 29.08 -1.75
C GLN A 118 -10.84 29.83 -2.66
N GLY A 119 -12.11 29.83 -2.28
CA GLY A 119 -13.18 30.42 -3.10
C GLY A 119 -13.65 29.56 -4.28
N LEU A 120 -12.93 28.49 -4.63
CA LEU A 120 -13.33 27.51 -5.66
C LEU A 120 -13.93 26.25 -5.05
N VAL A 121 -13.43 25.83 -3.88
CA VAL A 121 -13.87 24.62 -3.17
C VAL A 121 -14.42 25.02 -1.80
N PRO A 122 -15.55 24.46 -1.33
CA PRO A 122 -16.08 24.74 0.00
C PRO A 122 -15.05 24.49 1.11
N ASP A 123 -15.00 25.40 2.09
CA ASP A 123 -14.03 25.36 3.18
C ASP A 123 -14.07 24.05 3.97
N GLU A 124 -15.25 23.44 4.12
CA GLU A 124 -15.41 22.14 4.79
C GLU A 124 -14.65 21.01 4.09
N ILE A 125 -14.57 21.04 2.75
CA ILE A 125 -13.80 20.07 1.96
C ILE A 125 -12.33 20.47 1.97
N LEU A 126 -12.07 21.77 1.78
CA LEU A 126 -10.73 22.33 1.65
C LEU A 126 -9.90 22.19 2.93
N PHE A 127 -10.53 22.24 4.11
CA PHE A 127 -9.88 22.09 5.42
C PHE A 127 -10.20 20.76 6.10
N ARG A 128 -10.73 19.78 5.36
CA ARG A 128 -10.86 18.42 5.87
C ARG A 128 -9.49 17.87 6.24
N LYS A 129 -9.35 17.48 7.52
CA LYS A 129 -8.13 16.86 8.07
C LYS A 129 -8.02 15.38 7.72
N SER A 130 -9.15 14.68 7.70
CA SER A 130 -9.20 13.28 7.32
C SER A 130 -8.84 13.13 5.84
N LYS A 131 -7.93 12.19 5.55
CA LYS A 131 -7.74 11.67 4.19
C LYS A 131 -8.51 10.37 4.17
N ASP A 132 -9.52 10.31 3.33
CA ASP A 132 -10.18 9.04 3.03
C ASP A 132 -9.51 8.42 1.80
N ALA A 133 -9.39 7.11 1.80
CA ALA A 133 -8.92 6.40 0.62
C ALA A 133 -10.12 5.93 -0.20
N PHE A 134 -9.92 5.78 -1.50
CA PHE A 134 -10.91 5.14 -2.36
C PHE A 134 -10.89 3.64 -2.06
N HIS A 135 -11.71 3.22 -1.10
CA HIS A 135 -11.85 1.82 -0.75
C HIS A 135 -12.89 1.18 -1.66
N ALA A 136 -12.45 0.33 -2.60
CA ALA A 136 -13.36 -0.64 -3.19
C ALA A 136 -13.87 -1.58 -2.07
N PRO A 137 -15.12 -2.07 -2.12
CA PRO A 137 -15.70 -2.96 -1.11
C PRO A 137 -15.14 -4.40 -1.26
N ILE A 138 -13.82 -4.53 -1.32
CA ILE A 138 -13.10 -5.75 -1.64
C ILE A 138 -13.45 -6.88 -0.66
N PHE A 139 -13.61 -6.56 0.63
CA PHE A 139 -13.95 -7.57 1.62
C PHE A 139 -15.42 -7.99 1.57
N GLU A 140 -16.31 -7.19 0.99
CA GLU A 140 -17.67 -7.63 0.69
C GLU A 140 -17.65 -8.52 -0.55
N TYR A 141 -16.85 -8.15 -1.55
CA TYR A 141 -16.60 -8.96 -2.73
C TYR A 141 -16.04 -10.36 -2.40
N LEU A 142 -15.07 -10.46 -1.48
CA LEU A 142 -14.55 -11.75 -1.02
C LEU A 142 -15.59 -12.62 -0.29
N ARG A 143 -16.73 -12.06 0.15
CA ARG A 143 -17.85 -12.82 0.74
C ARG A 143 -18.93 -13.19 -0.28
N ASN A 144 -18.87 -12.63 -1.48
CA ASN A 144 -19.82 -12.95 -2.54
C ASN A 144 -19.76 -14.45 -2.86
N GLY A 145 -20.93 -15.09 -3.04
CA GLY A 145 -21.01 -16.54 -3.26
C GLY A 145 -20.26 -17.05 -4.50
N GLY A 146 -20.21 -16.24 -5.57
CA GLY A 146 -19.44 -16.57 -6.78
C GLY A 146 -17.94 -16.58 -6.50
N ILE A 147 -17.47 -15.56 -5.79
CA ILE A 147 -16.05 -15.42 -5.41
C ILE A 147 -15.64 -16.48 -4.39
N ARG A 148 -16.52 -16.79 -3.44
CA ARG A 148 -16.31 -17.89 -2.51
C ARG A 148 -16.08 -19.21 -3.23
N ARG A 149 -16.98 -19.55 -4.17
CA ARG A 149 -16.84 -20.78 -4.97
C ARG A 149 -15.55 -20.77 -5.76
N ARG A 150 -15.20 -19.64 -6.36
CA ARG A 150 -13.94 -19.48 -7.11
C ARG A 150 -12.73 -19.73 -6.20
N ILE A 151 -12.67 -19.13 -5.02
CA ILE A 151 -11.62 -19.33 -4.02
C ILE A 151 -11.52 -20.82 -3.65
N GLU A 152 -12.64 -21.46 -3.33
CA GLU A 152 -12.67 -22.89 -2.98
C GLU A 152 -12.14 -23.77 -4.13
N THR A 153 -12.48 -23.44 -5.38
CA THR A 153 -11.98 -24.15 -6.58
C THR A 153 -10.48 -23.92 -6.80
N VAL A 154 -10.01 -22.68 -6.84
CA VAL A 154 -8.61 -22.39 -7.20
C VAL A 154 -7.63 -22.85 -6.12
N PHE A 155 -8.03 -22.88 -4.84
CA PHE A 155 -7.17 -23.37 -3.78
C PHE A 155 -7.21 -24.89 -3.58
N ALA A 156 -8.09 -25.62 -4.30
CA ALA A 156 -8.04 -27.08 -4.33
C ALA A 156 -6.84 -27.61 -5.14
N ASP A 157 -6.38 -26.83 -6.12
CA ASP A 157 -5.26 -27.14 -7.02
C ASP A 157 -4.30 -25.93 -7.15
N ALA A 158 -3.94 -25.33 -6.00
CA ALA A 158 -3.30 -24.01 -5.99
C ALA A 158 -1.95 -23.99 -6.70
N ARG A 159 -1.78 -23.10 -7.69
CA ARG A 159 -0.47 -22.84 -8.31
C ARG A 159 0.50 -22.17 -7.34
N THR A 160 -0.04 -21.42 -6.39
CA THR A 160 0.71 -20.77 -5.31
C THR A 160 1.17 -21.74 -4.21
N ALA A 161 0.94 -23.05 -4.34
CA ALA A 161 1.36 -24.05 -3.36
C ALA A 161 2.87 -24.08 -3.10
N ALA A 162 3.70 -23.60 -4.02
CA ALA A 162 5.14 -23.40 -3.83
C ALA A 162 5.46 -22.16 -2.96
N VAL A 163 4.60 -21.14 -3.00
CA VAL A 163 4.81 -19.83 -2.34
C VAL A 163 4.29 -19.81 -0.91
N PHE A 164 3.09 -20.34 -0.66
CA PHE A 164 2.48 -20.42 0.68
C PHE A 164 1.57 -21.66 0.78
N SER A 165 1.08 -21.98 1.99
CA SER A 165 0.18 -23.12 2.21
C SER A 165 -1.26 -22.82 1.75
N PRO A 166 -1.81 -23.54 0.76
CA PRO A 166 -3.20 -23.39 0.34
C PRO A 166 -4.18 -23.71 1.48
N GLN A 167 -3.84 -24.69 2.32
CA GLN A 167 -4.64 -25.10 3.47
C GLN A 167 -4.71 -24.00 4.53
N ALA A 168 -3.58 -23.32 4.80
CA ALA A 168 -3.54 -22.18 5.71
C ALA A 168 -4.36 -21.00 5.18
N TYR A 169 -4.30 -20.73 3.87
CA TYR A 169 -5.15 -19.73 3.23
C TYR A 169 -6.64 -20.05 3.41
N LEU A 170 -7.07 -21.28 3.10
CA LEU A 170 -8.47 -21.70 3.25
C LEU A 170 -8.96 -21.66 4.70
N ALA A 171 -8.11 -22.02 5.66
CA ALA A 171 -8.43 -21.90 7.09
C ALA A 171 -8.66 -20.44 7.50
N GLU A 172 -7.80 -19.53 7.03
CA GLU A 172 -7.95 -18.10 7.29
C GLU A 172 -9.18 -17.50 6.61
N TYR A 173 -9.48 -17.95 5.39
CA TYR A 173 -10.67 -17.53 4.65
C TYR A 173 -11.95 -17.97 5.37
N ARG A 174 -11.99 -19.18 5.95
CA ARG A 174 -13.12 -19.62 6.80
C ARG A 174 -13.28 -18.73 8.03
N ARG A 175 -12.19 -18.38 8.73
CA ARG A 175 -12.25 -17.42 9.86
C ARG A 175 -12.81 -16.06 9.44
N PHE A 176 -12.45 -15.60 8.24
CA PHE A 176 -12.95 -14.36 7.66
C PHE A 176 -14.46 -14.39 7.40
N LEU A 177 -14.97 -15.50 6.86
CA LEU A 177 -16.40 -15.73 6.68
C LEU A 177 -17.15 -15.81 8.02
N ASP A 178 -16.57 -16.52 9.00
CA ASP A 178 -17.10 -16.67 10.35
C ASP A 178 -17.02 -15.39 11.21
N ARG A 179 -16.42 -14.31 10.68
CA ARG A 179 -16.17 -13.05 11.40
C ARG A 179 -15.29 -13.22 12.67
N LYS A 180 -14.46 -14.26 12.75
CA LYS A 180 -13.55 -14.57 13.88
C LYS A 180 -12.19 -13.85 13.81
N GLY A 181 -12.14 -12.71 13.11
CA GLY A 181 -10.90 -12.01 12.77
C GLY A 181 -10.07 -12.74 11.71
N ALA A 182 -9.48 -11.98 10.78
CA ALA A 182 -8.63 -12.53 9.73
C ALA A 182 -7.60 -11.52 9.22
N ASP A 183 -6.51 -12.02 8.65
CA ASP A 183 -5.51 -11.28 7.91
C ASP A 183 -6.05 -10.92 6.52
N ARG A 184 -6.84 -9.85 6.50
CA ARG A 184 -7.53 -9.36 5.31
C ARG A 184 -6.59 -9.02 4.16
N ALA A 185 -5.41 -8.47 4.48
CA ALA A 185 -4.41 -8.15 3.48
C ALA A 185 -3.88 -9.43 2.83
N PHE A 186 -3.54 -10.45 3.62
CA PHE A 186 -3.07 -11.71 3.06
C PHE A 186 -4.14 -12.41 2.21
N LEU A 187 -5.41 -12.42 2.65
CA LEU A 187 -6.50 -13.01 1.87
C LEU A 187 -6.64 -12.36 0.49
N LEU A 188 -6.60 -11.04 0.42
CA LEU A 188 -6.68 -10.34 -0.85
C LEU A 188 -5.49 -10.66 -1.75
N HIS A 189 -4.26 -10.46 -1.26
CA HIS A 189 -3.07 -10.60 -2.10
C HIS A 189 -2.79 -12.06 -2.46
N GLY A 190 -3.07 -13.01 -1.57
CA GLY A 190 -2.95 -14.44 -1.84
C GLY A 190 -3.89 -14.90 -2.94
N PHE A 191 -5.16 -14.45 -2.91
CA PHE A 191 -6.11 -14.75 -3.99
C PHE A 191 -5.72 -14.09 -5.31
N LEU A 192 -5.32 -12.81 -5.29
CA LEU A 192 -4.88 -12.11 -6.50
C LEU A 192 -3.65 -12.76 -7.13
N LEU A 193 -2.69 -13.22 -6.32
CA LEU A 193 -1.51 -13.93 -6.81
C LEU A 193 -1.89 -15.27 -7.45
N GLU A 194 -2.81 -16.02 -6.84
CA GLU A 194 -3.31 -17.28 -7.39
C GLU A 194 -4.04 -17.08 -8.73
N GLU A 195 -4.93 -16.08 -8.82
CA GLU A 195 -5.60 -15.76 -10.09
C GLU A 195 -4.61 -15.28 -11.14
N TRP A 196 -3.65 -14.42 -10.78
CA TRP A 196 -2.61 -13.97 -11.70
C TRP A 196 -1.78 -15.16 -12.23
N ALA A 197 -1.33 -16.05 -11.36
CA ALA A 197 -0.56 -17.23 -11.75
C ALA A 197 -1.36 -18.14 -12.69
N ARG A 198 -2.68 -18.22 -12.54
CA ARG A 198 -3.55 -18.97 -13.46
C ARG A 198 -3.78 -18.26 -14.79
N ILE A 199 -4.07 -16.97 -14.77
CA ILE A 199 -4.35 -16.18 -15.98
C ILE A 199 -3.13 -16.17 -16.91
N PHE A 200 -1.93 -16.10 -16.35
CA PHE A 200 -0.69 -16.03 -17.11
C PHE A 200 0.10 -17.35 -17.11
N GLU A 201 -0.53 -18.45 -16.67
CA GLU A 201 0.06 -19.80 -16.63
C GLU A 201 1.44 -19.88 -15.98
N VAL A 202 1.67 -19.07 -14.94
CA VAL A 202 2.97 -18.96 -14.27
C VAL A 202 3.24 -20.20 -13.43
N ASP A 203 4.43 -20.75 -13.58
CA ASP A 203 4.98 -21.78 -12.69
C ASP A 203 5.76 -21.11 -11.56
N LEU A 204 5.36 -21.41 -10.32
CA LEU A 204 5.94 -20.86 -9.10
C LEU A 204 6.82 -21.88 -8.37
N ALA A 205 6.98 -23.08 -8.91
CA ALA A 205 7.76 -24.18 -8.30
C ALA A 205 9.24 -24.21 -8.70
N CYS A 206 9.71 -23.25 -9.51
CA CYS A 206 11.11 -23.11 -9.91
C CYS A 206 12.03 -22.65 -8.78
#